data_AF-A0AAN3Q7W9-F1
#
_entry.id   AF-A0AAN3Q7W9-F1
#
_cell.length_a   1.000
_cell.length_b   1.000
_cell.length_c   1.000
_cell.angle_alpha   90.00
_cell.angle_beta   90.00
_cell.angle_gamma   90.00
#
_symmetry.space_group_name_H-M   'P 1'
#
loop_
_entity.id
_entity.type
_entity.pdbx_description
1 polymer ?
#
loop_
_entity_poly.entity_id
_entity_poly.type
_entity_poly.pdbx_seq_one_letter_code
_entity_poly.pdbx_strand_id
1 'polypeptide(L)'
;LLCEDIMPVRWTTQLVNKYLGNIYTGVFKTLGSIDDKASRFEILIPLVQTLVRDNVTLNNDVYQELSKYMHDYDKTSPEMSKYLQSINESMFLMTNIPHQDPPPKKDVIQNKITSDVY
;
A
#
# COMPACT_ATOMS: atom_id res chain seq x y z
N LEU A 1 16.31 -5.55 -13.08
CA LEU A 1 15.17 -6.17 -12.38
C LEU A 1 13.92 -5.73 -13.10
N LEU A 2 13.15 -6.66 -13.67
CA LEU A 2 11.85 -6.32 -14.24
C LEU A 2 10.85 -6.19 -13.07
N CYS A 3 9.85 -5.31 -13.17
CA CYS A 3 8.81 -5.18 -12.13
C CYS A 3 8.12 -6.54 -11.82
N GLU A 4 8.11 -7.45 -12.79
CA GLU A 4 7.59 -8.83 -12.68
C GLU A 4 8.39 -9.70 -11.69
N ASP A 5 9.66 -9.38 -11.41
CA ASP A 5 10.47 -10.08 -10.40
C ASP A 5 10.17 -9.59 -8.97
N ILE A 6 9.51 -8.44 -8.84
CA ILE A 6 9.29 -7.75 -7.56
C ILE A 6 7.81 -7.80 -7.15
N MET A 7 6.88 -7.81 -8.11
CA MET A 7 5.44 -7.87 -7.86
C MET A 7 4.91 -9.30 -8.04
N PRO A 8 4.23 -9.87 -7.03
CA PRO A 8 3.64 -11.20 -7.17
C PRO A 8 2.56 -11.20 -8.26
N VAL A 9 2.37 -12.34 -8.93
CA VAL A 9 1.30 -12.53 -9.93
C VAL A 9 -0.08 -12.16 -9.37
N ARG A 10 -0.30 -12.42 -8.07
CA ARG A 10 -1.50 -12.03 -7.33
C ARG A 10 -1.14 -11.56 -5.93
N TRP A 11 -1.64 -10.41 -5.53
CA TRP A 11 -1.55 -9.92 -4.17
C TRP A 11 -2.53 -10.65 -3.24
N THR A 12 -2.05 -10.95 -2.04
CA THR A 12 -2.86 -11.41 -0.90
C THR A 12 -2.61 -10.46 0.27
N THR A 13 -3.53 -10.43 1.24
CA THR A 13 -3.39 -9.60 2.45
C THR A 13 -2.06 -9.89 3.18
N GLN A 14 -1.59 -11.14 3.17
CA GLN A 14 -0.29 -11.53 3.73
C GLN A 14 0.90 -10.92 2.97
N LEU A 15 0.86 -10.93 1.63
CA LEU A 15 1.91 -10.33 0.79
C LEU A 15 1.93 -8.81 0.92
N VAL A 16 0.76 -8.18 0.98
CA VAL A 16 0.61 -6.74 1.28
C VAL A 16 1.27 -6.41 2.61
N ASN A 17 0.95 -7.14 3.68
CA ASN A 17 1.54 -6.90 4.99
C ASN A 17 3.08 -7.09 4.98
N LYS A 18 3.58 -8.09 4.25
CA LYS A 18 5.01 -8.38 4.13
C LYS A 18 5.79 -7.32 3.36
N TYR A 19 5.29 -6.88 2.21
CA TYR A 19 6.03 -6.02 1.27
C TYR A 19 5.66 -4.53 1.36
N LEU A 20 4.46 -4.22 1.84
CA LEU A 20 3.96 -2.85 1.98
C LEU A 20 3.81 -2.43 3.46
N GLY A 21 3.51 -3.37 4.36
CA GLY A 21 3.11 -3.08 5.74
C GLY A 21 4.22 -3.03 6.80
N ASN A 22 5.49 -3.33 6.50
CA ASN A 22 6.55 -3.41 7.52
C ASN A 22 7.57 -2.27 7.43
N ILE A 23 7.88 -1.69 8.60
CA ILE A 23 8.63 -0.43 8.82
C ILE A 23 10.09 -0.51 8.35
N TYR A 24 10.63 -1.70 8.03
CA TYR A 24 12.07 -1.86 7.77
C TYR A 24 12.51 -2.14 6.32
N THR A 25 11.67 -2.63 5.39
CA THR A 25 12.17 -3.08 4.06
C THR A 25 11.11 -3.11 2.94
N GLY A 26 10.13 -2.21 2.94
CA GLY A 26 9.02 -2.25 1.98
C GLY A 26 9.24 -1.45 0.69
N VAL A 27 8.36 -1.68 -0.29
CA VAL A 27 8.29 -0.92 -1.57
C VAL A 27 8.23 0.58 -1.33
N PHE A 28 7.59 1.05 -0.25
CA PHE A 28 7.55 2.46 0.11
C PHE A 28 8.91 3.05 0.46
N LYS A 29 9.83 2.30 1.07
CA LYS A 29 11.17 2.84 1.33
C LYS A 29 11.95 3.05 0.03
N THR A 30 11.80 2.13 -0.92
CA THR A 30 12.37 2.26 -2.27
C THR A 30 11.76 3.44 -3.00
N LEU A 31 10.42 3.60 -2.96
CA LEU A 31 9.74 4.77 -3.52
C LEU A 31 10.26 6.06 -2.89
N GLY A 32 10.41 6.12 -1.57
CA GLY A 32 10.94 7.29 -0.86
C GLY A 32 12.38 7.66 -1.21
N SER A 33 13.16 6.76 -1.81
CA SER A 33 14.51 7.04 -2.31
C SER A 33 14.56 7.61 -3.74
N ILE A 34 13.41 7.69 -4.42
CA ILE A 34 13.30 8.29 -5.75
C ILE A 34 12.98 9.77 -5.58
N ASP A 35 13.95 10.63 -5.89
CA ASP A 35 13.78 12.08 -5.78
C ASP A 35 12.71 12.61 -6.72
N ASP A 36 12.65 12.07 -7.94
CA ASP A 36 11.66 12.48 -8.94
C ASP A 36 10.24 12.07 -8.53
N LYS A 37 9.38 13.09 -8.36
CA LYS A 37 7.99 12.91 -7.93
C LYS A 37 7.17 12.20 -8.99
N ALA A 38 7.36 12.51 -10.27
CA ALA A 38 6.59 11.89 -11.35
C ALA A 38 6.85 10.38 -11.41
N SER A 39 8.12 9.98 -11.41
CA SER A 39 8.54 8.57 -11.40
C SER A 39 7.95 7.78 -10.23
N ARG A 40 7.84 8.39 -9.04
CA ARG A 40 7.16 7.74 -7.89
C ARG A 40 5.70 7.42 -8.20
N PHE A 41 4.99 8.34 -8.83
CA PHE A 41 3.58 8.16 -9.18
C PHE A 41 3.41 7.14 -10.32
N GLU A 42 4.30 7.12 -11.31
CA GLU A 42 4.32 6.10 -12.37
C GLU A 42 4.48 4.68 -11.82
N ILE A 43 5.15 4.50 -10.68
CA ILE A 43 5.26 3.21 -9.99
C ILE A 43 4.06 2.96 -9.06
N LEU A 44 3.56 3.99 -8.38
CA LEU A 44 2.43 3.87 -7.45
C LEU A 44 1.11 3.53 -8.16
N ILE A 45 0.84 4.10 -9.34
CA ILE A 45 -0.38 3.84 -10.11
C ILE A 45 -0.57 2.33 -10.39
N PRO A 46 0.37 1.62 -11.06
CA PRO A 46 0.21 0.20 -11.33
C PRO A 46 0.17 -0.63 -10.03
N LEU A 47 0.91 -0.23 -8.99
CA LEU A 47 0.83 -0.89 -7.69
C LEU A 47 -0.60 -0.84 -7.13
N VAL A 48 -1.19 0.36 -6.99
CA VAL A 48 -2.55 0.51 -6.45
C VAL A 48 -3.58 -0.18 -7.34
N GLN A 49 -3.45 -0.09 -8.67
CA GLN A 49 -4.34 -0.79 -9.60
C GLN A 49 -4.28 -2.31 -9.44
N THR A 50 -3.09 -2.90 -9.26
CA THR A 50 -2.97 -4.35 -9.01
C THR A 50 -3.58 -4.77 -7.68
N LEU A 51 -3.48 -3.93 -6.65
CA LEU A 51 -4.14 -4.17 -5.36
C LEU A 51 -5.67 -4.14 -5.49
N VAL A 52 -6.23 -3.19 -6.26
CA VAL A 52 -7.68 -3.16 -6.55
C VAL A 52 -8.11 -4.41 -7.31
N ARG A 53 -7.39 -4.75 -8.39
CA ARG A 53 -7.63 -5.94 -9.22
C ARG A 53 -7.68 -7.22 -8.38
N ASP A 54 -6.76 -7.34 -7.43
CA ASP A 54 -6.63 -8.52 -6.59
C ASP A 54 -7.56 -8.52 -5.37
N ASN A 55 -8.37 -7.46 -5.22
CA ASN A 55 -9.37 -7.27 -4.16
C ASN A 55 -8.80 -7.48 -2.74
N VAL A 56 -7.58 -6.99 -2.51
CA VAL A 56 -6.89 -7.11 -1.23
C VAL A 56 -7.39 -6.10 -0.22
N THR A 57 -7.53 -6.53 1.03
CA THR A 57 -7.78 -5.62 2.15
C THR A 57 -6.46 -5.05 2.64
N LEU A 58 -6.27 -3.75 2.49
CA LEU A 58 -5.10 -3.08 3.07
C LEU A 58 -5.30 -2.86 4.57
N ASN A 59 -4.22 -3.00 5.32
CA ASN A 59 -4.18 -2.56 6.70
C ASN A 59 -4.13 -1.01 6.78
N ASN A 60 -4.44 -0.46 7.95
CA ASN A 60 -4.46 1.00 8.14
C ASN A 60 -3.10 1.66 7.88
N ASP A 61 -1.99 0.99 8.18
CA ASP A 61 -0.65 1.57 8.06
C ASP A 61 -0.24 1.75 6.59
N VAL A 62 -0.59 0.79 5.73
CA VAL A 62 -0.40 0.87 4.27
C VAL A 62 -1.26 1.98 3.68
N TYR A 63 -2.51 2.13 4.15
CA TYR A 63 -3.37 3.26 3.76
C TYR A 63 -2.76 4.61 4.14
N GLN A 64 -2.21 4.73 5.36
CA GLN A 64 -1.57 5.96 5.83
C GLN A 64 -0.30 6.29 5.02
N GLU A 65 0.53 5.30 4.72
CA GLU A 65 1.71 5.50 3.88
C GLU A 65 1.34 5.91 2.45
N LEU A 66 0.38 5.24 1.81
CA LEU A 66 -0.12 5.64 0.48
C LEU A 66 -0.63 7.09 0.49
N SER A 67 -1.37 7.46 1.53
CA SER A 67 -1.86 8.83 1.69
C SER A 67 -0.72 9.84 1.73
N LYS A 68 0.40 9.58 2.43
CA LYS A 68 1.56 10.48 2.45
C LYS A 68 2.12 10.73 1.05
N TYR A 69 2.30 9.68 0.25
CA TYR A 69 2.75 9.83 -1.13
C TYR A 69 1.78 10.63 -1.99
N MET A 70 0.48 10.38 -1.85
CA MET A 70 -0.57 11.12 -2.55
C MET A 70 -0.60 12.61 -2.20
N HIS A 71 -0.12 12.99 -1.01
CA HIS A 71 -0.03 14.39 -0.59
C HIS A 71 1.28 15.09 -1.02
N ASP A 72 2.31 14.34 -1.42
CA ASP A 72 3.63 14.88 -1.82
C ASP A 72 3.72 15.19 -3.34
N TYR A 73 2.61 15.22 -4.07
CA TYR A 73 2.61 15.59 -5.49
C TYR A 73 2.87 17.09 -5.73
N ASP A 74 3.37 17.42 -6.93
CA ASP A 74 3.44 18.81 -7.38
C ASP A 74 2.06 19.28 -7.87
N LYS A 75 1.44 20.18 -7.10
CA LYS A 75 0.10 20.74 -7.39
C LYS A 75 0.06 21.65 -8.61
N THR A 76 1.22 22.13 -9.05
CA THR A 76 1.32 23.00 -10.23
C THR A 76 1.46 22.19 -11.51
N SER A 77 1.78 20.89 -11.41
CA SER A 77 1.90 19.98 -12.55
C SER A 77 0.55 19.37 -12.95
N PRO A 78 0.07 19.62 -14.18
CA PRO A 78 -1.15 19.00 -14.69
C PRO A 78 -1.03 17.48 -14.84
N GLU A 79 0.17 16.98 -15.10
CA GLU A 79 0.46 15.54 -15.21
C GLU A 79 0.33 14.85 -13.86
N MET A 80 0.97 15.40 -12.83
CA MET A 80 0.84 14.89 -11.45
C MET A 80 -0.60 14.93 -10.95
N SER A 81 -1.38 15.93 -11.36
CA SER A 81 -2.82 16.01 -11.06
C SER A 81 -3.60 14.83 -11.66
N LYS A 82 -3.28 14.43 -12.90
CA LYS A 82 -3.88 13.24 -13.53
C LYS A 82 -3.47 11.95 -12.83
N TYR A 83 -2.21 11.83 -12.42
CA TYR A 83 -1.74 10.68 -11.65
C TYR A 83 -2.48 10.55 -10.32
N LEU A 84 -2.60 11.64 -9.58
CA LEU A 84 -3.34 11.66 -8.31
C LEU A 84 -4.81 11.28 -8.51
N GLN A 85 -5.46 11.79 -9.57
CA GLN A 85 -6.82 11.41 -9.91
C GLN A 85 -6.95 9.90 -10.13
N SER A 86 -6.06 9.30 -10.91
CA SER A 86 -6.07 7.85 -11.18
C SER A 86 -5.89 7.00 -9.91
N ILE A 87 -5.01 7.44 -9.00
CA ILE A 87 -4.82 6.77 -7.70
C ILE A 87 -6.07 6.92 -6.83
N ASN A 88 -6.66 8.12 -6.75
CA ASN A 88 -7.89 8.36 -5.98
C ASN A 88 -9.06 7.50 -6.44
N GLU A 89 -9.25 7.37 -7.76
CA GLU A 89 -10.28 6.51 -8.34
C GLU A 89 -10.05 5.04 -7.96
N SER A 90 -8.80 4.58 -8.02
CA SER A 90 -8.42 3.22 -7.62
C SER A 90 -8.66 2.97 -6.12
N MET A 91 -8.27 3.91 -5.26
CA MET A 91 -8.48 3.83 -3.82
C MET A 91 -9.98 3.83 -3.46
N PHE A 92 -10.78 4.66 -4.14
CA PHE A 92 -12.23 4.68 -3.99
C PHE A 92 -12.84 3.31 -4.34
N LEU A 93 -12.44 2.71 -5.46
CA LEU A 93 -12.89 1.36 -5.82
C LEU A 93 -12.50 0.34 -4.75
N MET A 94 -11.26 0.38 -4.27
CA MET A 94 -10.80 -0.53 -3.21
C MET A 94 -11.67 -0.46 -1.97
N THR A 95 -12.06 0.73 -1.53
CA THR A 95 -12.91 0.89 -0.32
C THR A 95 -14.36 0.46 -0.51
N ASN A 96 -14.85 0.35 -1.74
CA ASN A 96 -16.26 0.08 -2.05
C ASN A 96 -16.53 -1.34 -2.59
N ILE A 97 -15.49 -2.12 -2.88
CA ILE A 97 -15.63 -3.51 -3.34
C ILE A 97 -15.74 -4.43 -2.12
N PRO A 98 -16.66 -5.42 -2.10
CA PRO A 98 -16.69 -6.46 -1.08
C PRO A 98 -15.39 -7.27 -1.12
N HIS A 99 -14.58 -7.19 -0.06
CA HIS A 99 -13.32 -7.93 0.02
C HIS A 99 -13.56 -9.42 0.24
N GLN A 100 -12.74 -10.26 -0.43
CA GLN A 100 -12.82 -11.73 -0.32
C GLN A 100 -12.36 -12.24 1.06
N ASP A 101 -11.47 -11.49 1.73
CA ASP A 101 -10.96 -11.82 3.06
C ASP A 101 -11.53 -10.86 4.11
N PRO A 102 -11.84 -11.34 5.33
CA PRO A 102 -12.17 -10.45 6.44
C PRO A 102 -10.99 -9.50 6.70
N PRO A 103 -11.25 -8.24 7.09
CA PRO A 103 -10.19 -7.29 7.40
C PRO A 103 -9.25 -7.90 8.43
N PRO A 104 -7.91 -7.69 8.29
CA PRO A 104 -6.94 -8.28 9.20
C PRO A 104 -7.36 -7.95 10.62
N LYS A 105 -7.59 -9.00 11.42
CA LYS A 105 -7.86 -8.83 12.85
C LYS A 105 -6.73 -7.97 13.39
N LYS A 106 -7.07 -6.87 14.08
CA LYS A 106 -6.10 -6.16 14.90
C LYS A 106 -5.60 -7.20 15.89
N ASP A 107 -4.44 -7.79 15.64
CA ASP A 107 -3.83 -8.67 16.61
C ASP A 107 -3.68 -7.81 17.87
N VAL A 108 -4.40 -8.21 18.91
CA VAL A 108 -4.22 -7.71 20.26
C VAL A 108 -2.85 -8.22 20.69
N ILE A 109 -1.80 -7.57 20.21
CA ILE A 109 -0.48 -7.60 20.84
C ILE A 109 -0.59 -6.64 22.02
N GLN A 110 -1.37 -7.05 23.01
CA GLN A 110 -1.29 -6.49 24.34
C GLN A 110 -1.15 -7.67 25.29
N ASN A 111 0.10 -8.15 25.34
CA ASN A 111 0.75 -8.78 26.47
C ASN A 111 -0.14 -9.67 27.33
N LYS A 112 -0.28 -10.92 26.91
CA LYS A 112 -0.40 -12.03 27.87
C LYS A 112 0.99 -12.30 28.47
N ILE A 113 1.47 -11.37 29.30
CA ILE A 113 2.41 -11.75 30.37
C ILE A 113 1.52 -12.42 31.42
N THR A 114 1.11 -13.65 31.12
CA THR A 114 0.59 -14.54 32.15
C THR A 114 1.81 -14.96 32.95
N SER A 115 1.88 -14.40 34.15
CA SER A 115 2.36 -15.10 35.33
C SER A 115 2.13 -16.61 35.22
N ASP A 116 3.22 -17.37 35.16
CA ASP A 116 3.37 -18.69 35.78
C ASP A 116 4.73 -18.57 36.51
N VAL A 117 4.76 -18.11 37.76
CA VAL A 117 4.62 -18.92 39.00
C VAL A 117 5.64 -20.06 39.02
N TYR A 118 6.76 -19.84 39.72
CA TYR A 118 7.16 -20.52 40.97
C TYR A 118 8.39 -19.82 41.57
#